data_AF-A0A7J9BJ61-F1
#
_entry.id   AF-A0A7J9BJ61-F1
#
_cell.length_a   1.000
_cell.length_b   1.000
_cell.length_c   1.000
_cell.angle_alpha   90.00
_cell.angle_beta   90.00
_cell.angle_gamma   90.00
#
_symmetry.space_group_name_H-M   'P 1'
#
loop_
_entity.id
_entity.type
_entity.pdbx_description
1 polymer ?
#
loop_
_entity_poly.entity_id
_entity_poly.type
_entity_poly.pdbx_seq_one_letter_code
_entity_poly.pdbx_strand_id
1 'polypeptide(L)'
;EFFADEDNHNNGSHLSDSDGFSLLDSAEDFITDQKVVVIKPDPPPNSSSSSMNNGSHRGTIDTQIAECLVSSVFAAVSSFEASYLQLQTSQVPFVEESVKAADRALVSHLQRLSDLKRFYMELRRNPSSQVASSLGSCLEAQVQENQSKLRGLETVSNRLQEEIDEKDNEVSVLRKKLAEIHWGNTKLSKKLSGNLNSACDVLLTVRVFHSVLHDACRATHKFSKILIGLMIKAGWDLDLVANSIYPDIDYAKKGHTRFAFLSYVCLGMFRGFDSEGFSLIENEALCNGNKGTCSLKQLLEHISSNPMELLSKNQSCEFSRFCEKKYQDLIHPTMESSIFSNLDRNEAVLNSWRSLSIFYESFVCMASSIWTLHKLAFSFEPVVEIYQVERGLDFSMVYMEDVTKRYNFPGKTKVKVGFTVVPGFKIGMTVIQSQVYLGGSKCED
;
A
#
# COMPACT_ATOMS: atom_id res chain seq x y z
N GLU A 1 2.05 -14.51 -34.76
CA GLU A 1 3.32 -14.06 -34.18
C GLU A 1 3.15 -13.89 -32.68
N PHE A 2 4.24 -13.72 -31.92
CA PHE A 2 4.26 -13.32 -30.51
C PHE A 2 5.67 -12.78 -30.19
N PHE A 3 5.77 -11.79 -29.31
CA PHE A 3 6.99 -11.06 -28.89
C PHE A 3 7.58 -10.03 -29.87
N ALA A 4 7.47 -8.76 -29.48
CA ALA A 4 8.21 -7.56 -29.91
C ALA A 4 7.93 -6.44 -28.86
N ASP A 5 8.81 -5.45 -28.72
CA ASP A 5 8.92 -4.56 -27.54
C ASP A 5 8.62 -3.07 -27.90
N GLU A 6 9.15 -1.94 -27.38
CA GLU A 6 10.32 -1.58 -26.55
C GLU A 6 9.88 -0.95 -25.17
N ASP A 7 10.22 0.23 -24.62
CA ASP A 7 10.99 1.44 -24.99
C ASP A 7 11.63 2.14 -23.73
N ASN A 8 11.64 3.49 -23.57
CA ASN A 8 12.77 4.22 -22.96
C ASN A 8 12.51 5.30 -21.86
N HIS A 9 13.64 5.86 -21.38
CA HIS A 9 13.88 6.95 -20.41
C HIS A 9 13.34 8.37 -20.85
N ASN A 10 13.48 9.53 -20.16
CA ASN A 10 14.59 10.04 -19.29
C ASN A 10 14.24 11.31 -18.45
N ASN A 11 15.24 11.86 -17.74
CA ASN A 11 15.25 12.97 -16.75
C ASN A 11 14.97 14.42 -17.26
N GLY A 12 14.75 15.37 -16.33
CA GLY A 12 14.84 16.83 -16.53
C GLY A 12 14.70 17.70 -15.25
N SER A 13 15.30 18.90 -15.21
CA SER A 13 15.34 19.85 -14.05
C SER A 13 15.79 21.26 -14.54
N HIS A 14 16.00 22.37 -13.78
CA HIS A 14 16.08 22.73 -12.35
C HIS A 14 15.88 24.28 -12.19
N LEU A 15 16.16 24.89 -10.99
CA LEU A 15 16.39 26.35 -10.74
C LEU A 15 15.13 27.29 -10.90
N SER A 16 15.14 28.62 -10.65
CA SER A 16 15.69 29.53 -9.59
C SER A 16 15.25 31.00 -9.87
N ASP A 17 15.18 32.01 -8.99
CA ASP A 17 14.93 32.20 -7.53
C ASP A 17 14.85 33.74 -7.23
N SER A 18 14.49 34.15 -6.00
CA SER A 18 14.86 35.42 -5.31
C SER A 18 13.99 36.72 -5.32
N ASP A 19 14.21 37.50 -4.24
CA ASP A 19 14.07 38.96 -3.97
C ASP A 19 12.73 39.67 -3.61
N GLY A 20 12.79 40.58 -2.61
CA GLY A 20 11.67 41.45 -2.17
C GLY A 20 11.84 42.22 -0.83
N PHE A 21 12.66 43.28 -0.80
CA PHE A 21 12.96 44.20 0.34
C PHE A 21 11.76 44.74 1.17
N SER A 22 11.96 45.00 2.48
CA SER A 22 11.83 46.33 3.16
C SER A 22 12.11 46.28 4.69
N LEU A 23 12.14 47.43 5.40
CA LEU A 23 12.78 47.62 6.73
C LEU A 23 12.09 48.71 7.60
N LEU A 24 12.15 48.62 8.95
CA LEU A 24 11.69 49.57 10.01
C LEU A 24 10.16 49.57 10.27
N ASP A 25 9.66 49.46 11.52
CA ASP A 25 9.92 50.38 12.65
C ASP A 25 9.78 49.75 14.08
N SER A 26 10.39 50.46 15.03
CA SER A 26 10.65 50.24 16.46
C SER A 26 9.45 50.02 17.40
N ALA A 27 9.57 49.06 18.33
CA ALA A 27 9.18 49.21 19.75
C ALA A 27 9.66 48.02 20.62
N GLU A 28 9.93 48.26 21.91
CA GLU A 28 10.06 47.22 22.95
C GLU A 28 8.89 47.36 23.93
N ASP A 29 7.82 46.62 23.69
CA ASP A 29 6.62 46.69 24.52
C ASP A 29 6.79 45.99 25.88
N PHE A 30 6.39 46.70 26.95
CA PHE A 30 6.20 46.13 28.28
C PHE A 30 4.86 45.39 28.32
N ILE A 31 4.86 44.14 28.81
CA ILE A 31 3.63 43.35 29.00
C ILE A 31 2.81 43.93 30.18
N THR A 32 2.01 44.95 29.90
CA THR A 32 1.02 45.50 30.83
C THR A 32 -0.23 44.63 30.86
N ASP A 33 -0.28 43.63 31.76
CA ASP A 33 -1.52 43.17 32.42
C ASP A 33 -1.33 42.06 33.49
N GLN A 34 -0.11 41.59 33.75
CA GLN A 34 0.11 40.62 34.84
C GLN A 34 -0.20 41.22 36.23
N LYS A 35 -1.36 40.88 36.78
CA LYS A 35 -1.69 41.07 38.20
C LYS A 35 -0.84 40.13 39.08
N VAL A 36 0.38 40.57 39.40
CA VAL A 36 1.22 39.93 40.41
C VAL A 36 0.56 40.08 41.78
N VAL A 37 -0.15 39.04 42.22
CA VAL A 37 -0.70 38.97 43.58
C VAL A 37 0.45 38.70 44.55
N VAL A 38 0.95 39.75 45.18
CA VAL A 38 1.97 39.65 46.24
C VAL A 38 1.34 39.05 47.49
N ILE A 39 1.32 37.71 47.56
CA ILE A 39 1.05 36.98 48.79
C ILE A 39 2.21 37.28 49.74
N LYS A 40 1.94 38.02 50.82
CA LYS A 40 2.92 38.15 51.92
C LYS A 40 3.14 36.76 52.53
N PRO A 41 4.39 36.34 52.79
CA PRO A 41 4.62 35.16 53.62
C PRO A 41 4.08 35.41 55.02
N ASP A 42 3.40 34.41 55.59
CA ASP A 42 2.90 34.47 56.95
C ASP A 42 4.06 34.61 57.96
N PRO A 43 3.86 35.34 59.08
CA PRO A 43 4.89 35.46 60.10
C PRO A 43 5.16 34.10 60.78
N PRO A 44 6.43 33.71 60.99
CA PRO A 44 6.75 32.41 61.57
C PRO A 44 6.27 32.32 63.02
N PRO A 45 5.68 31.18 63.44
CA PRO A 45 5.27 31.00 64.82
C PRO A 45 6.48 30.86 65.76
N ASN A 46 6.39 31.55 66.91
CA ASN A 46 7.25 31.43 68.09
C ASN A 46 8.71 31.88 67.95
N SER A 47 8.93 33.18 68.16
CA SER A 47 10.22 33.72 68.61
C SER A 47 10.51 33.34 70.08
N SER A 48 11.06 32.15 70.32
CA SER A 48 11.62 31.79 71.64
C SER A 48 13.06 32.29 71.76
N SER A 49 13.28 33.32 72.58
CA SER A 49 14.59 33.93 72.77
C SER A 49 15.56 33.01 73.52
N SER A 50 16.69 32.64 72.89
CA SER A 50 17.87 32.08 73.55
C SER A 50 19.11 32.89 73.18
N SER A 51 20.04 33.04 74.13
CA SER A 51 21.14 34.00 74.03
C SER A 51 22.48 33.36 73.68
N MET A 52 23.38 34.17 73.14
CA MET A 52 24.83 33.95 72.96
C MET A 52 25.28 32.89 71.93
N ASN A 53 25.82 33.35 70.80
CA ASN A 53 27.17 32.93 70.36
C ASN A 53 27.74 33.83 69.23
N ASN A 54 28.50 34.87 69.61
CA ASN A 54 29.12 35.83 68.68
C ASN A 54 30.28 35.28 67.82
N GLY A 55 30.43 33.96 67.70
CA GLY A 55 31.47 33.31 66.88
C GLY A 55 31.04 32.90 65.47
N SER A 56 29.73 32.77 65.19
CA SER A 56 29.24 32.12 63.96
C SER A 56 28.85 33.08 62.83
N HIS A 57 28.49 34.33 63.14
CA HIS A 57 27.84 35.26 62.21
C HIS A 57 28.56 35.48 60.87
N ARG A 58 29.89 35.40 60.83
CA ARG A 58 30.65 35.57 59.59
C ARG A 58 30.33 34.47 58.56
N GLY A 59 30.32 33.21 59.01
CA GLY A 59 30.03 32.07 58.13
C GLY A 59 28.59 32.11 57.60
N THR A 60 27.61 32.52 58.41
CA THR A 60 26.22 32.66 57.94
C THR A 60 26.04 33.77 56.91
N ILE A 61 26.80 34.87 57.03
CA ILE A 61 26.76 35.97 56.06
C ILE A 61 27.42 35.55 54.74
N ASP A 62 28.59 34.89 54.81
CA ASP A 62 29.28 34.38 53.62
C ASP A 62 28.41 33.37 52.84
N THR A 63 27.65 32.50 53.54
CA THR A 63 26.66 31.59 52.93
C THR A 63 25.51 32.34 52.25
N GLN A 64 24.88 33.31 52.93
CA GLN A 64 23.75 34.05 52.36
C GLN A 64 24.16 34.87 51.12
N ILE A 65 25.35 35.46 51.11
CA ILE A 65 25.87 36.16 49.92
C ILE A 65 26.11 35.18 48.78
N ALA A 66 26.60 33.97 49.06
CA ALA A 66 26.78 32.93 48.05
C ALA A 66 25.42 32.46 47.45
N GLU A 67 24.39 32.27 48.29
CA GLU A 67 23.03 31.95 47.84
C GLU A 67 22.44 33.06 46.95
N CYS A 68 22.53 34.33 47.37
CA CYS A 68 22.13 35.48 46.57
C CYS A 68 22.86 35.54 45.21
N LEU A 69 24.15 35.22 45.17
CA LEU A 69 24.95 35.18 43.93
C LEU A 69 24.52 34.05 43.00
N VAL A 70 24.30 32.85 43.55
CA VAL A 70 23.84 31.68 42.78
C VAL A 70 22.48 31.96 42.14
N SER A 71 21.51 32.48 42.90
CA SER A 71 20.19 32.88 42.38
C SER A 71 20.32 34.01 41.34
N SER A 72 21.21 34.98 41.56
CA SER A 72 21.45 36.07 40.59
C SER A 72 22.05 35.57 39.26
N VAL A 73 22.89 34.53 39.30
CA VAL A 73 23.43 33.88 38.11
C VAL A 73 22.34 33.07 37.39
N PHE A 74 21.55 32.25 38.10
CA PHE A 74 20.44 31.52 37.49
C PHE A 74 19.42 32.46 36.83
N ALA A 75 19.05 33.56 37.51
CA ALA A 75 18.19 34.59 36.95
C ALA A 75 18.74 35.21 35.65
N ALA A 76 20.04 35.47 35.59
CA ALA A 76 20.69 36.01 34.39
C ALA A 76 20.80 34.96 33.26
N VAL A 77 21.07 33.69 33.59
CA VAL A 77 21.11 32.58 32.62
C VAL A 77 19.73 32.30 32.03
N SER A 78 18.67 32.17 32.84
CA SER A 78 17.32 31.96 32.32
C SER A 78 16.77 33.16 31.55
N SER A 79 17.25 34.38 31.84
CA SER A 79 16.92 35.56 31.03
C SER A 79 17.64 35.52 29.67
N PHE A 80 18.92 35.14 29.64
CA PHE A 80 19.66 34.89 28.39
C PHE A 80 19.00 33.79 27.55
N GLU A 81 18.59 32.69 28.17
CA GLU A 81 17.88 31.58 27.52
C GLU A 81 16.55 32.03 26.89
N ALA A 82 15.74 32.82 27.61
CA ALA A 82 14.50 33.39 27.09
C ALA A 82 14.74 34.31 25.88
N SER A 83 15.72 35.22 25.97
CA SER A 83 16.10 36.07 24.82
C SER A 83 16.67 35.26 23.64
N TYR A 84 17.30 34.12 23.90
CA TYR A 84 17.82 33.24 22.85
C TYR A 84 16.69 32.51 22.11
N LEU A 85 15.66 32.06 22.82
CA LEU A 85 14.44 31.51 22.22
C LEU A 85 13.66 32.56 21.41
N GLN A 86 13.63 33.82 21.88
CA GLN A 86 13.06 34.94 21.12
C GLN A 86 13.87 35.24 19.85
N LEU A 87 15.20 35.19 19.90
CA LEU A 87 16.06 35.33 18.72
C LEU A 87 15.81 34.20 17.71
N GLN A 88 15.73 32.95 18.15
CA GLN A 88 15.44 31.79 17.28
C GLN A 88 14.06 31.89 16.62
N THR A 89 13.04 32.27 17.38
CA THR A 89 11.66 32.41 16.85
C THR A 89 11.56 33.59 15.87
N SER A 90 12.30 34.67 16.11
CA SER A 90 12.38 35.84 15.20
C SER A 90 13.13 35.60 13.88
N GLN A 91 13.67 34.40 13.64
CA GLN A 91 14.34 34.05 12.39
C GLN A 91 13.40 33.39 11.37
N VAL A 92 12.25 32.84 11.81
CA VAL A 92 11.28 32.14 10.96
C VAL A 92 9.84 32.48 11.44
N PRO A 93 9.15 33.45 10.82
CA PRO A 93 9.62 34.35 9.76
C PRO A 93 10.70 35.34 10.25
N PHE A 94 11.58 35.78 9.35
CA PHE A 94 12.64 36.74 9.69
C PHE A 94 12.06 38.14 9.91
N VAL A 95 12.19 38.67 11.13
CA VAL A 95 11.75 40.03 11.50
C VAL A 95 12.93 40.81 12.08
N GLU A 96 13.40 41.81 11.33
CA GLU A 96 14.69 42.45 11.62
C GLU A 96 14.72 43.24 12.94
N GLU A 97 13.61 43.91 13.32
CA GLU A 97 13.52 44.60 14.61
C GLU A 97 13.58 43.64 15.81
N SER A 98 12.85 42.53 15.78
CA SER A 98 12.81 41.59 16.92
C SER A 98 14.11 40.78 17.03
N VAL A 99 14.76 40.44 15.90
CA VAL A 99 16.15 39.94 15.87
C VAL A 99 17.10 40.93 16.54
N LYS A 100 17.05 42.22 16.18
CA LYS A 100 17.90 43.27 16.80
C LYS A 100 17.56 43.53 18.27
N ALA A 101 16.31 43.35 18.70
CA ALA A 101 15.92 43.48 20.11
C ALA A 101 16.43 42.30 20.94
N ALA A 102 16.24 41.08 20.45
CA ALA A 102 16.71 39.86 21.10
C ALA A 102 18.25 39.83 21.20
N ASP A 103 18.98 40.25 20.15
CA ASP A 103 20.45 40.39 20.19
C ASP A 103 20.92 41.38 21.27
N ARG A 104 20.33 42.59 21.31
CA ARG A 104 20.64 43.59 22.35
C ARG A 104 20.34 43.06 23.76
N ALA A 105 19.23 42.34 23.94
CA ALA A 105 18.90 41.69 25.21
C ALA A 105 19.93 40.62 25.60
N LEU A 106 20.32 39.74 24.67
CA LEU A 106 21.35 38.71 24.86
C LEU A 106 22.70 39.32 25.27
N VAL A 107 23.16 40.35 24.58
CA VAL A 107 24.40 41.08 24.92
C VAL A 107 24.30 41.71 26.32
N SER A 108 23.14 42.27 26.69
CA SER A 108 22.93 42.81 28.05
C SER A 108 23.01 41.74 29.14
N HIS A 109 22.51 40.53 28.87
CA HIS A 109 22.51 39.42 29.82
C HIS A 109 23.90 38.76 29.94
N LEU A 110 24.67 38.67 28.84
CA LEU A 110 26.10 38.32 28.88
C LEU A 110 26.93 39.35 29.67
N GLN A 111 26.64 40.64 29.51
CA GLN A 111 27.27 41.69 30.29
C GLN A 111 26.94 41.55 31.79
N ARG A 112 25.68 41.33 32.16
CA ARG A 112 25.26 41.06 33.55
C ARG A 112 25.97 39.85 34.16
N LEU A 113 26.17 38.77 33.39
CA LEU A 113 26.97 37.61 33.83
C LEU A 113 28.46 37.95 34.00
N SER A 114 29.02 38.80 33.13
CA SER A 114 30.39 39.34 33.26
C SER A 114 30.56 40.23 34.50
N ASP A 115 29.54 41.02 34.86
CA ASP A 115 29.50 41.85 36.06
C ASP A 115 29.42 40.99 37.33
N LEU A 116 28.52 40.02 37.39
CA LEU A 116 28.41 39.05 38.50
C LEU A 116 29.72 38.27 38.71
N LYS A 117 30.40 37.85 37.62
CA LYS A 117 31.71 37.21 37.67
C LYS A 117 32.79 38.13 38.24
N ARG A 118 32.77 39.42 37.92
CA ARG A 118 33.71 40.42 38.48
C ARG A 118 33.43 40.65 39.97
N PHE A 119 32.18 40.80 40.37
CA PHE A 119 31.78 40.93 41.77
C PHE A 119 32.24 39.74 42.63
N TYR A 120 32.03 38.49 42.18
CA TYR A 120 32.51 37.30 42.88
C TYR A 120 34.04 37.28 43.05
N MET A 121 34.78 37.70 42.02
CA MET A 121 36.26 37.78 42.07
C MET A 121 36.76 38.92 42.96
N GLU A 122 35.97 39.98 43.16
CA GLU A 122 36.25 41.07 44.08
C GLU A 122 35.95 40.69 45.54
N LEU A 123 34.77 40.10 45.80
CA LEU A 123 34.40 39.54 47.10
C LEU A 123 35.44 38.54 47.62
N ARG A 124 35.98 37.68 46.74
CA ARG A 124 37.06 36.73 47.07
C ARG A 124 38.41 37.42 47.38
N ARG A 125 38.65 38.63 46.89
CA ARG A 125 39.89 39.40 47.14
C ARG A 125 39.78 40.28 48.39
N ASN A 126 38.65 40.94 48.58
CA ASN A 126 38.39 41.88 49.67
C ASN A 126 37.07 41.52 50.38
N PRO A 127 37.09 40.65 51.42
CA PRO A 127 35.90 40.25 52.17
C PRO A 127 35.36 41.33 53.13
N SER A 128 35.16 42.57 52.64
CA SER A 128 34.67 43.70 53.44
C SER A 128 33.14 43.83 53.35
N SER A 129 32.52 44.14 54.49
CA SER A 129 31.05 44.17 54.64
C SER A 129 30.33 45.11 53.66
N GLN A 130 31.00 46.19 53.20
CA GLN A 130 30.41 47.14 52.25
C GLN A 130 30.13 46.55 50.86
N VAL A 131 30.84 45.50 50.42
CA VAL A 131 30.62 44.88 49.10
C VAL A 131 29.30 44.08 49.09
N ALA A 132 28.89 43.52 50.23
CA ALA A 132 27.68 42.69 50.35
C ALA A 132 26.38 43.46 50.03
N SER A 133 26.33 44.77 50.33
CA SER A 133 25.13 45.61 50.14
C SER A 133 24.82 45.96 48.69
N SER A 134 25.71 45.64 47.74
CA SER A 134 25.52 45.92 46.30
C SER A 134 24.82 44.78 45.54
N LEU A 135 24.48 43.69 46.23
CA LEU A 135 23.83 42.51 45.65
C LEU A 135 22.31 42.56 45.92
N GLY A 136 21.51 42.33 44.87
CA GLY A 136 20.04 42.29 44.95
C GLY A 136 19.50 41.13 45.80
N SER A 137 18.21 41.15 46.09
CA SER A 137 17.58 40.13 46.95
C SER A 137 17.57 38.74 46.30
N CYS A 138 17.88 37.70 47.06
CA CYS A 138 17.81 36.31 46.60
C CYS A 138 16.41 35.96 46.04
N LEU A 139 15.36 36.41 46.73
CA LEU A 139 13.97 36.19 46.33
C LEU A 139 13.58 36.96 45.06
N GLU A 140 14.13 38.16 44.89
CA GLU A 140 13.94 38.97 43.68
C GLU A 140 14.62 38.32 42.46
N ALA A 141 15.83 37.81 42.63
CA ALA A 141 16.50 37.01 41.62
C ALA A 141 15.71 35.73 41.27
N GLN A 142 15.20 35.00 42.26
CA GLN A 142 14.39 33.80 42.03
C GLN A 142 13.05 34.09 41.33
N VAL A 143 12.40 35.23 41.64
CA VAL A 143 11.22 35.69 40.90
C VAL A 143 11.59 36.04 39.45
N GLN A 144 12.70 36.75 39.23
CA GLN A 144 13.17 37.10 37.89
C GLN A 144 13.53 35.86 37.05
N GLU A 145 14.13 34.83 37.66
CA GLU A 145 14.42 33.53 37.05
C GLU A 145 13.13 32.86 36.56
N ASN A 146 12.13 32.75 37.45
CA ASN A 146 10.84 32.15 37.12
C ASN A 146 10.06 32.94 36.05
N GLN A 147 10.09 34.28 36.10
CA GLN A 147 9.51 35.13 35.06
C GLN A 147 10.18 34.93 33.69
N SER A 148 11.50 34.75 33.65
CA SER A 148 12.21 34.48 32.39
C SER A 148 11.91 33.07 31.86
N LYS A 149 11.83 32.06 32.73
CA LYS A 149 11.37 30.70 32.33
C LYS A 149 9.95 30.71 31.78
N LEU A 150 9.03 31.45 32.40
CA LEU A 150 7.65 31.61 31.91
C LEU A 150 7.62 32.23 30.52
N ARG A 151 8.37 33.33 30.28
CA ARG A 151 8.49 33.95 28.94
C ARG A 151 9.09 33.00 27.89
N GLY A 152 10.05 32.15 28.28
CA GLY A 152 10.60 31.12 27.40
C GLY A 152 9.55 30.06 27.00
N LEU A 153 8.78 29.55 27.97
CA LEU A 153 7.70 28.60 27.74
C LEU A 153 6.55 29.21 26.91
N GLU A 154 6.18 30.45 27.19
CA GLU A 154 5.18 31.24 26.44
C GLU A 154 5.61 31.43 24.98
N THR A 155 6.87 31.81 24.73
CA THR A 155 7.42 31.95 23.37
C THR A 155 7.36 30.63 22.59
N VAL A 156 7.70 29.50 23.22
CA VAL A 156 7.60 28.17 22.59
C VAL A 156 6.16 27.73 22.38
N SER A 157 5.26 28.02 23.33
CA SER A 157 3.84 27.68 23.24
C SER A 157 3.14 28.43 22.11
N ASN A 158 3.41 29.73 21.94
CA ASN A 158 2.81 30.54 20.89
C ASN A 158 3.26 30.05 19.51
N ARG A 159 4.57 29.80 19.32
CA ARG A 159 5.11 29.25 18.06
C ARG A 159 4.51 27.88 17.71
N LEU A 160 4.30 27.01 18.70
CA LEU A 160 3.65 25.71 18.47
C LEU A 160 2.17 25.83 18.14
N GLN A 161 1.46 26.84 18.69
CA GLN A 161 0.08 27.12 18.31
C GLN A 161 -0.01 27.64 16.87
N GLU A 162 0.88 28.55 16.46
CA GLU A 162 0.97 29.04 15.09
C GLU A 162 1.26 27.91 14.09
N GLU A 163 2.16 26.98 14.42
CA GLU A 163 2.45 25.79 13.61
C GLU A 163 1.22 24.87 13.49
N ILE A 164 0.48 24.64 14.59
CA ILE A 164 -0.78 23.88 14.59
C ILE A 164 -1.83 24.55 13.70
N ASP A 165 -2.02 25.86 13.84
CA ASP A 165 -3.01 26.63 13.08
C ASP A 165 -2.67 26.65 11.58
N GLU A 166 -1.38 26.73 11.19
CA GLU A 166 -0.96 26.57 9.79
C GLU A 166 -1.28 25.16 9.28
N LYS A 167 -0.93 24.10 10.03
CA LYS A 167 -1.20 22.72 9.61
C LYS A 167 -2.70 22.41 9.50
N ASP A 168 -3.55 22.93 10.38
CA ASP A 168 -5.00 22.74 10.27
C ASP A 168 -5.60 23.51 9.07
N ASN A 169 -5.02 24.66 8.69
CA ASN A 169 -5.35 25.35 7.45
C ASN A 169 -4.94 24.54 6.20
N GLU A 170 -3.73 23.96 6.16
CA GLU A 170 -3.31 23.03 5.10
C GLU A 170 -4.27 21.83 4.99
N VAL A 171 -4.60 21.20 6.11
CA VAL A 171 -5.52 20.05 6.18
C VAL A 171 -6.92 20.44 5.71
N SER A 172 -7.40 21.64 6.04
CA SER A 172 -8.68 22.17 5.54
C SER A 172 -8.68 22.33 4.01
N VAL A 173 -7.62 22.91 3.44
CA VAL A 173 -7.44 23.04 1.98
C VAL A 173 -7.35 21.68 1.29
N LEU A 174 -6.63 20.72 1.86
CA LEU A 174 -6.51 19.37 1.32
C LEU A 174 -7.84 18.60 1.39
N ARG A 175 -8.59 18.69 2.51
CA ARG A 175 -9.94 18.12 2.64
C ARG A 175 -10.90 18.69 1.60
N LYS A 176 -10.84 20.01 1.33
CA LYS A 176 -11.65 20.65 0.28
C LYS A 176 -11.30 20.11 -1.11
N LYS A 177 -10.00 20.05 -1.48
CA LYS A 177 -9.54 19.46 -2.76
C LYS A 177 -10.00 18.00 -2.92
N LEU A 178 -9.91 17.20 -1.86
CA LEU A 178 -10.38 15.80 -1.86
C LEU A 178 -11.89 15.71 -2.07
N ALA A 179 -12.68 16.57 -1.43
CA ALA A 179 -14.13 16.63 -1.63
C ALA A 179 -14.52 17.04 -3.06
N GLU A 180 -13.80 18.00 -3.65
CA GLU A 180 -13.98 18.42 -5.06
C GLU A 180 -13.65 17.29 -6.04
N ILE A 181 -12.54 16.57 -5.83
CA ILE A 181 -12.16 15.39 -6.63
C ILE A 181 -13.19 14.26 -6.46
N HIS A 182 -13.65 13.98 -5.25
CA HIS A 182 -14.67 12.95 -4.98
C HIS A 182 -16.02 13.31 -5.61
N TRP A 183 -16.41 14.59 -5.60
CA TRP A 183 -17.60 15.07 -6.33
C TRP A 183 -17.41 14.94 -7.85
N GLY A 184 -16.23 15.26 -8.38
CA GLY A 184 -15.88 15.03 -9.78
C GLY A 184 -16.00 13.56 -10.18
N ASN A 185 -15.39 12.67 -9.41
CA ASN A 185 -15.42 11.22 -9.63
C ASN A 185 -16.83 10.64 -9.51
N THR A 186 -17.63 11.03 -8.51
CA THR A 186 -19.02 10.58 -8.39
C THR A 186 -19.92 11.14 -9.49
N LYS A 187 -19.66 12.36 -9.99
CA LYS A 187 -20.35 12.94 -11.16
C LYS A 187 -19.98 12.25 -12.47
N LEU A 188 -18.71 11.89 -12.66
CA LEU A 188 -18.24 11.09 -13.80
C LEU A 188 -18.79 9.66 -13.72
N SER A 189 -18.73 9.01 -12.56
CA SER A 189 -19.32 7.69 -12.30
C SER A 189 -20.83 7.67 -12.55
N LYS A 190 -21.57 8.71 -12.17
CA LYS A 190 -23.01 8.86 -12.51
C LYS A 190 -23.26 9.07 -14.00
N LYS A 191 -22.38 9.80 -14.72
CA LYS A 191 -22.44 9.88 -16.19
C LYS A 191 -22.17 8.52 -16.85
N LEU A 192 -21.16 7.80 -16.38
CA LEU A 192 -20.79 6.49 -16.90
C LEU A 192 -21.89 5.46 -16.63
N SER A 193 -22.36 5.31 -15.39
CA SER A 193 -23.45 4.37 -15.04
C SER A 193 -24.80 4.74 -15.66
N GLY A 194 -25.14 6.03 -15.75
CA GLY A 194 -26.32 6.49 -16.49
C GLY A 194 -26.26 6.15 -17.99
N ASN A 195 -25.07 6.11 -18.58
CA ASN A 195 -24.86 5.74 -19.98
C ASN A 195 -24.69 4.22 -20.18
N LEU A 196 -24.15 3.48 -19.19
CA LEU A 196 -23.98 2.02 -19.26
C LEU A 196 -25.32 1.29 -19.49
N ASN A 197 -26.40 1.79 -18.90
CA ASN A 197 -27.77 1.30 -19.13
C ASN A 197 -28.28 1.43 -20.58
N SER A 198 -27.56 2.13 -21.48
CA SER A 198 -27.89 2.23 -22.92
C SER A 198 -26.67 2.12 -23.85
N ALA A 199 -25.48 1.80 -23.32
CA ALA A 199 -24.22 1.74 -24.08
C ALA A 199 -23.42 0.45 -23.85
N CYS A 200 -23.79 -0.38 -22.86
CA CYS A 200 -23.31 -1.75 -22.75
C CYS A 200 -24.27 -2.74 -23.41
N ASP A 201 -24.54 -2.52 -24.71
CA ASP A 201 -24.91 -3.60 -25.62
C ASP A 201 -23.70 -4.55 -25.76
N VAL A 202 -23.54 -5.43 -24.76
CA VAL A 202 -22.68 -6.62 -24.87
C VAL A 202 -23.32 -7.48 -25.95
N LEU A 203 -22.84 -7.36 -27.20
CA LEU A 203 -23.49 -7.94 -28.37
C LEU A 203 -23.38 -9.48 -28.35
N LEU A 204 -24.32 -10.14 -27.67
CA LEU A 204 -24.41 -11.57 -27.43
C LEU A 204 -24.47 -12.36 -28.74
N THR A 205 -23.30 -12.63 -29.29
CA THR A 205 -23.12 -13.27 -30.60
C THR A 205 -22.08 -14.38 -30.49
N VAL A 206 -22.24 -15.40 -31.33
CA VAL A 206 -21.26 -16.50 -31.47
C VAL A 206 -19.84 -15.96 -31.69
N ARG A 207 -19.68 -14.85 -32.41
CA ARG A 207 -18.38 -14.20 -32.64
C ARG A 207 -17.74 -13.66 -31.37
N VAL A 208 -18.50 -12.96 -30.51
CA VAL A 208 -18.02 -12.46 -29.22
C VAL A 208 -17.68 -13.62 -28.29
N PHE A 209 -18.57 -14.63 -28.19
CA PHE A 209 -18.30 -15.82 -27.38
C PHE A 209 -17.05 -16.57 -27.85
N HIS A 210 -16.90 -16.80 -29.16
CA HIS A 210 -15.71 -17.45 -29.74
C HIS A 210 -14.42 -16.65 -29.47
N SER A 211 -14.47 -15.31 -29.46
CA SER A 211 -13.30 -14.50 -29.12
C SER A 211 -12.90 -14.66 -27.65
N VAL A 212 -13.87 -14.57 -26.72
CA VAL A 212 -13.61 -14.74 -25.27
C VAL A 212 -13.16 -16.17 -24.96
N LEU A 213 -13.73 -17.17 -25.64
CA LEU A 213 -13.26 -18.56 -25.58
C LEU A 213 -11.82 -18.70 -26.06
N HIS A 214 -11.49 -18.12 -27.22
CA HIS A 214 -10.14 -18.16 -27.75
C HIS A 214 -9.11 -17.54 -26.78
N ASP A 215 -9.44 -16.43 -26.14
CA ASP A 215 -8.54 -15.79 -25.18
C ASP A 215 -8.48 -16.53 -23.83
N ALA A 216 -9.56 -17.20 -23.40
CA ALA A 216 -9.50 -18.17 -22.30
C ALA A 216 -8.59 -19.36 -22.63
N CYS A 217 -8.68 -19.94 -23.84
CA CYS A 217 -7.76 -20.97 -24.31
C CYS A 217 -6.31 -20.49 -24.38
N ARG A 218 -6.08 -19.24 -24.82
CA ARG A 218 -4.76 -18.59 -24.86
C ARG A 218 -4.15 -18.45 -23.47
N ALA A 219 -4.93 -17.98 -22.49
CA ALA A 219 -4.51 -17.86 -21.10
C ALA A 219 -4.22 -19.24 -20.47
N THR A 220 -5.07 -20.23 -20.75
CA THR A 220 -4.91 -21.62 -20.30
C THR A 220 -3.63 -22.25 -20.88
N HIS A 221 -3.32 -22.00 -22.15
CA HIS A 221 -2.07 -22.43 -22.77
C HIS A 221 -0.84 -21.71 -22.21
N LYS A 222 -0.92 -20.40 -21.89
CA LYS A 222 0.15 -19.67 -21.18
C LYS A 222 0.44 -20.30 -19.82
N PHE A 223 -0.59 -20.53 -19.01
CA PHE A 223 -0.46 -21.18 -17.70
C PHE A 223 0.09 -22.60 -17.81
N SER A 224 -0.48 -23.44 -18.69
CA SER A 224 -0.01 -24.81 -18.91
C SER A 224 1.47 -24.88 -19.30
N LYS A 225 1.95 -23.94 -20.14
CA LYS A 225 3.38 -23.84 -20.49
C LYS A 225 4.25 -23.49 -19.29
N ILE A 226 3.78 -22.62 -18.38
CA ILE A 226 4.50 -22.25 -17.15
C ILE A 226 4.54 -23.44 -16.19
N LEU A 227 3.40 -24.10 -15.96
CA LEU A 227 3.29 -25.31 -15.12
C LEU A 227 4.23 -26.42 -15.60
N ILE A 228 4.20 -26.79 -16.89
CA ILE A 228 5.13 -27.77 -17.48
C ILE A 228 6.59 -27.33 -17.28
N GLY A 229 6.90 -26.05 -17.50
CA GLY A 229 8.25 -25.50 -17.31
C GLY A 229 8.75 -25.56 -15.86
N LEU A 230 7.84 -25.50 -14.89
CA LEU A 230 8.15 -25.68 -13.46
C LEU A 230 8.30 -27.16 -13.10
N MET A 231 7.44 -28.04 -13.62
CA MET A 231 7.54 -29.50 -13.42
C MET A 231 8.86 -30.06 -13.96
N ILE A 232 9.32 -29.61 -15.12
CA ILE A 232 10.66 -29.96 -15.66
C ILE A 232 11.77 -29.54 -14.69
N LYS A 233 11.72 -28.31 -14.15
CA LYS A 233 12.72 -27.81 -13.17
C LYS A 233 12.71 -28.62 -11.86
N ALA A 234 11.55 -29.12 -11.46
CA ALA A 234 11.37 -30.01 -10.30
C ALA A 234 11.74 -31.48 -10.61
N GLY A 235 12.22 -31.80 -11.81
CA GLY A 235 12.67 -33.14 -12.18
C GLY A 235 11.57 -34.13 -12.56
N TRP A 236 10.36 -33.67 -12.89
CA TRP A 236 9.24 -34.53 -13.26
C TRP A 236 9.41 -35.08 -14.69
N ASP A 237 9.23 -36.40 -14.85
CA ASP A 237 9.15 -37.03 -16.16
C ASP A 237 7.79 -36.76 -16.81
N LEU A 238 7.78 -35.99 -17.90
CA LEU A 238 6.56 -35.58 -18.58
C LEU A 238 5.84 -36.73 -19.30
N ASP A 239 6.56 -37.77 -19.71
CA ASP A 239 5.98 -38.90 -20.42
C ASP A 239 5.28 -39.83 -19.42
N LEU A 240 5.87 -40.06 -18.25
CA LEU A 240 5.21 -40.78 -17.14
C LEU A 240 3.96 -40.04 -16.64
N VAL A 241 4.02 -38.72 -16.49
CA VAL A 241 2.87 -37.91 -16.06
C VAL A 241 1.76 -37.90 -17.11
N ALA A 242 2.09 -37.76 -18.41
CA ALA A 242 1.10 -37.83 -19.48
C ALA A 242 0.40 -39.20 -19.55
N ASN A 243 1.12 -40.29 -19.27
CA ASN A 243 0.55 -41.63 -19.15
C ASN A 243 -0.29 -41.80 -17.86
N SER A 244 0.00 -41.08 -16.79
CA SER A 244 -0.82 -41.05 -15.57
C SER A 244 -2.15 -40.29 -15.77
N ILE A 245 -2.15 -39.23 -16.59
CA ILE A 245 -3.36 -38.50 -16.98
C ILE A 245 -4.20 -39.32 -17.96
N TYR A 246 -3.57 -39.88 -19.00
CA TYR A 246 -4.21 -40.74 -20.00
C TYR A 246 -3.35 -41.97 -20.31
N PRO A 247 -3.63 -43.13 -19.67
CA PRO A 247 -2.92 -44.38 -19.93
C PRO A 247 -3.06 -44.82 -21.39
N ASP A 248 -2.05 -45.51 -21.93
CA ASP A 248 -2.09 -46.15 -23.25
C ASP A 248 -2.49 -45.22 -24.41
N ILE A 249 -1.90 -44.01 -24.45
CA ILE A 249 -2.02 -43.09 -25.60
C ILE A 249 -0.75 -43.16 -26.45
N ASP A 250 -0.90 -43.60 -27.70
CA ASP A 250 0.16 -43.61 -28.70
C ASP A 250 0.39 -42.18 -29.24
N TYR A 251 1.21 -41.40 -28.54
CA TYR A 251 1.54 -40.01 -28.92
C TYR A 251 2.36 -39.98 -30.21
N ALA A 252 1.87 -39.24 -31.20
CA ALA A 252 2.40 -39.30 -32.57
C ALA A 252 3.66 -38.44 -32.81
N LYS A 253 4.09 -37.66 -31.81
CA LYS A 253 5.42 -37.05 -31.64
C LYS A 253 5.68 -36.94 -30.14
N LYS A 254 6.93 -37.09 -29.66
CA LYS A 254 7.23 -36.98 -28.21
C LYS A 254 6.74 -35.65 -27.61
N GLY A 255 6.89 -34.55 -28.33
CA GLY A 255 6.36 -33.23 -27.94
C GLY A 255 4.83 -33.07 -27.98
N HIS A 256 4.04 -34.14 -28.11
CA HIS A 256 2.58 -34.11 -28.00
C HIS A 256 2.08 -34.42 -26.58
N THR A 257 2.90 -34.95 -25.66
CA THR A 257 2.52 -35.20 -24.26
C THR A 257 1.97 -33.95 -23.57
N ARG A 258 2.49 -32.76 -23.91
CA ARG A 258 1.96 -31.43 -23.50
C ARG A 258 0.46 -31.23 -23.73
N PHE A 259 -0.17 -31.93 -24.68
CA PHE A 259 -1.63 -31.85 -24.88
C PHE A 259 -2.40 -32.52 -23.73
N ALA A 260 -1.85 -33.55 -23.07
CA ALA A 260 -2.45 -34.15 -21.88
C ALA A 260 -2.42 -33.19 -20.68
N PHE A 261 -1.33 -32.45 -20.50
CA PHE A 261 -1.23 -31.38 -19.50
C PHE A 261 -2.20 -30.24 -19.79
N LEU A 262 -2.27 -29.78 -21.05
CA LEU A 262 -3.24 -28.75 -21.46
C LEU A 262 -4.68 -29.23 -21.23
N SER A 263 -4.99 -30.48 -21.57
CA SER A 263 -6.29 -31.09 -21.26
C SER A 263 -6.57 -31.09 -19.76
N TYR A 264 -5.64 -31.58 -18.93
CA TYR A 264 -5.81 -31.63 -17.48
C TYR A 264 -6.16 -30.26 -16.90
N VAL A 265 -5.44 -29.21 -17.30
CA VAL A 265 -5.71 -27.82 -16.89
C VAL A 265 -7.07 -27.35 -17.42
N CYS A 266 -7.36 -27.52 -18.72
CA CYS A 266 -8.63 -27.15 -19.32
C CYS A 266 -9.81 -27.80 -18.59
N LEU A 267 -9.83 -29.13 -18.48
CA LEU A 267 -10.94 -29.88 -17.90
C LEU A 267 -11.12 -29.62 -16.40
N GLY A 268 -10.03 -29.38 -15.66
CA GLY A 268 -10.11 -28.93 -14.26
C GLY A 268 -10.76 -27.54 -14.16
N MET A 269 -10.36 -26.57 -14.98
CA MET A 269 -10.98 -25.23 -15.00
C MET A 269 -12.45 -25.28 -15.46
N PHE A 270 -12.78 -26.05 -16.50
CA PHE A 270 -14.13 -26.14 -17.07
C PHE A 270 -15.08 -27.08 -16.30
N ARG A 271 -14.61 -27.87 -15.33
CA ARG A 271 -15.47 -28.70 -14.44
C ARG A 271 -16.56 -27.85 -13.78
N GLY A 272 -17.83 -28.17 -14.01
CA GLY A 272 -18.98 -27.47 -13.44
C GLY A 272 -19.41 -26.19 -14.17
N PHE A 273 -18.85 -25.89 -15.34
CA PHE A 273 -19.20 -24.72 -16.16
C PHE A 273 -20.67 -24.71 -16.59
N ASP A 274 -21.31 -25.88 -16.66
CA ASP A 274 -22.74 -26.10 -16.89
C ASP A 274 -23.65 -25.59 -15.75
N SER A 275 -23.09 -25.24 -14.59
CA SER A 275 -23.83 -24.70 -13.44
C SER A 275 -23.62 -23.20 -13.26
N GLU A 276 -24.66 -22.49 -12.78
CA GLU A 276 -24.72 -21.01 -12.64
C GLU A 276 -23.63 -20.41 -11.73
N GLY A 277 -22.91 -21.24 -10.97
CA GLY A 277 -21.80 -20.83 -10.12
C GLY A 277 -20.73 -21.91 -9.88
N PHE A 278 -20.36 -22.71 -10.90
CA PHE A 278 -19.30 -23.75 -10.79
C PHE A 278 -19.44 -24.72 -9.59
N SER A 279 -20.69 -25.04 -9.23
CA SER A 279 -21.06 -25.79 -8.02
C SER A 279 -20.38 -25.26 -6.74
N LEU A 280 -20.32 -23.94 -6.58
CA LEU A 280 -19.83 -23.21 -5.38
C LEU A 280 -20.95 -22.89 -4.37
N ILE A 281 -22.21 -23.12 -4.75
CA ILE A 281 -23.39 -22.74 -3.97
C ILE A 281 -24.13 -24.02 -3.56
N GLU A 282 -24.03 -24.41 -2.28
CA GLU A 282 -24.97 -25.37 -1.68
C GLU A 282 -26.21 -24.66 -1.11
N ASN A 283 -26.06 -23.47 -0.51
CA ASN A 283 -27.16 -22.68 0.03
C ASN A 283 -26.87 -21.16 0.01
N GLU A 284 -27.42 -20.43 -0.96
CA GLU A 284 -27.81 -19.02 -0.76
C GLU A 284 -28.84 -18.57 -1.81
N ALA A 285 -29.49 -17.43 -1.59
CA ALA A 285 -30.78 -17.10 -2.21
C ALA A 285 -30.71 -16.83 -3.74
N LEU A 286 -31.57 -17.51 -4.49
CA LEU A 286 -31.71 -17.36 -5.94
C LEU A 286 -32.15 -15.93 -6.32
N CYS A 287 -31.53 -15.35 -7.35
CA CYS A 287 -31.97 -14.06 -7.91
C CYS A 287 -33.34 -14.20 -8.60
N ASN A 288 -34.41 -13.86 -7.86
CA ASN A 288 -35.78 -13.90 -8.36
C ASN A 288 -35.99 -12.89 -9.50
N GLY A 289 -36.05 -13.38 -10.74
CA GLY A 289 -36.69 -12.67 -11.86
C GLY A 289 -35.79 -11.90 -12.83
N ASN A 290 -34.60 -12.41 -13.21
CA ASN A 290 -34.04 -12.36 -14.59
C ASN A 290 -32.56 -12.84 -14.61
N LYS A 291 -32.33 -14.15 -14.78
CA LYS A 291 -30.99 -14.77 -14.68
C LYS A 291 -29.94 -14.12 -15.58
N GLY A 292 -30.18 -14.05 -16.89
CA GLY A 292 -29.23 -13.47 -17.85
C GLY A 292 -28.85 -12.01 -17.57
N THR A 293 -29.75 -11.21 -16.97
CA THR A 293 -29.42 -9.83 -16.56
C THR A 293 -28.49 -9.78 -15.35
N CYS A 294 -28.58 -10.77 -14.45
CA CYS A 294 -27.66 -10.91 -13.32
C CYS A 294 -26.28 -11.35 -13.81
N SER A 295 -26.22 -12.35 -14.69
CA SER A 295 -24.96 -12.83 -15.30
C SER A 295 -24.26 -11.75 -16.14
N LEU A 296 -25.01 -10.97 -16.92
CA LEU A 296 -24.48 -9.84 -17.69
C LEU A 296 -23.96 -8.72 -16.78
N LYS A 297 -24.66 -8.42 -15.68
CA LYS A 297 -24.17 -7.48 -14.67
C LYS A 297 -22.86 -7.98 -14.04
N GLN A 298 -22.80 -9.23 -13.60
CA GLN A 298 -21.59 -9.83 -13.02
C GLN A 298 -20.43 -9.86 -14.03
N LEU A 299 -20.72 -10.09 -15.32
CA LEU A 299 -19.74 -10.01 -16.41
C LEU A 299 -19.14 -8.59 -16.53
N LEU A 300 -19.98 -7.56 -16.55
CA LEU A 300 -19.54 -6.17 -16.66
C LEU A 300 -18.76 -5.71 -15.41
N GLU A 301 -19.20 -6.09 -14.21
CA GLU A 301 -18.50 -5.79 -12.95
C GLU A 301 -17.11 -6.47 -12.92
N HIS A 302 -17.00 -7.70 -13.42
CA HIS A 302 -15.73 -8.43 -13.50
C HIS A 302 -14.78 -7.86 -14.56
N ILE A 303 -15.26 -7.58 -15.78
CA ILE A 303 -14.45 -6.98 -16.86
C ILE A 303 -13.96 -5.57 -16.48
N SER A 304 -14.73 -4.82 -15.71
CA SER A 304 -14.36 -3.48 -15.23
C SER A 304 -13.33 -3.48 -14.08
N SER A 305 -12.88 -4.66 -13.63
CA SER A 305 -12.07 -4.84 -12.43
C SER A 305 -10.75 -5.56 -12.72
N ASN A 306 -9.67 -5.17 -12.03
CA ASN A 306 -8.42 -5.92 -12.07
C ASN A 306 -8.58 -7.22 -11.24
N PRO A 307 -8.41 -8.43 -11.82
CA PRO A 307 -8.67 -9.69 -11.10
C PRO A 307 -7.70 -9.93 -9.94
N MET A 308 -6.49 -9.37 -9.97
CA MET A 308 -5.54 -9.45 -8.85
C MET A 308 -5.96 -8.52 -7.69
N GLU A 309 -6.58 -7.39 -8.01
CA GLU A 309 -7.17 -6.49 -7.00
C GLU A 309 -8.46 -7.06 -6.39
N LEU A 310 -9.28 -7.80 -7.15
CA LEU A 310 -10.46 -8.47 -6.60
C LEU A 310 -10.07 -9.46 -5.49
N LEU A 311 -9.04 -10.28 -5.73
CA LEU A 311 -8.57 -11.28 -4.77
C LEU A 311 -7.94 -10.65 -3.51
N SER A 312 -7.21 -9.54 -3.65
CA SER A 312 -6.59 -8.82 -2.52
C SER A 312 -7.55 -7.92 -1.74
N LYS A 313 -8.60 -7.39 -2.37
CA LYS A 313 -9.58 -6.49 -1.73
C LYS A 313 -10.78 -7.22 -1.14
N ASN A 314 -11.18 -8.38 -1.69
CA ASN A 314 -12.40 -9.07 -1.27
C ASN A 314 -12.26 -10.61 -1.36
N GLN A 315 -11.66 -11.19 -0.33
CA GLN A 315 -11.36 -12.62 -0.23
C GLN A 315 -12.61 -13.53 -0.23
N SER A 316 -13.83 -13.01 0.01
CA SER A 316 -15.08 -13.79 0.05
C SER A 316 -15.97 -13.67 -1.19
N CYS A 317 -15.59 -12.86 -2.20
CA CYS A 317 -16.37 -12.74 -3.44
C CYS A 317 -16.45 -14.06 -4.24
N GLU A 318 -17.44 -14.18 -5.13
CA GLU A 318 -17.63 -15.41 -5.94
C GLU A 318 -16.36 -15.79 -6.72
N PHE A 319 -15.69 -14.81 -7.33
CA PHE A 319 -14.46 -15.04 -8.10
C PHE A 319 -13.29 -15.51 -7.22
N SER A 320 -13.21 -15.07 -5.95
CA SER A 320 -12.23 -15.57 -4.99
C SER A 320 -12.47 -17.04 -4.65
N ARG A 321 -13.71 -17.40 -4.30
CA ARG A 321 -14.12 -18.79 -4.05
C ARG A 321 -13.94 -19.70 -5.27
N PHE A 322 -14.17 -19.18 -6.47
CA PHE A 322 -13.86 -19.86 -7.72
C PHE A 322 -12.36 -20.11 -7.88
N CYS A 323 -11.53 -19.07 -7.76
CA CYS A 323 -10.07 -19.19 -7.83
C CYS A 323 -9.51 -20.19 -6.82
N GLU A 324 -9.96 -20.14 -5.56
CA GLU A 324 -9.53 -21.06 -4.51
C GLU A 324 -9.88 -22.52 -4.84
N LYS A 325 -11.16 -22.81 -5.15
CA LYS A 325 -11.59 -24.16 -5.52
C LYS A 325 -10.87 -24.67 -6.77
N LYS A 326 -10.67 -23.82 -7.79
CA LYS A 326 -9.95 -24.19 -9.01
C LYS A 326 -8.45 -24.38 -8.82
N TYR A 327 -7.84 -23.69 -7.85
CA TYR A 327 -6.46 -23.94 -7.47
C TYR A 327 -6.36 -25.31 -6.80
N GLN A 328 -7.23 -25.63 -5.85
CA GLN A 328 -7.27 -26.94 -5.17
C GLN A 328 -7.59 -28.12 -6.11
N ASP A 329 -8.50 -27.94 -7.08
CA ASP A 329 -8.84 -28.93 -8.13
C ASP A 329 -7.65 -29.27 -9.05
N LEU A 330 -6.72 -28.33 -9.26
CA LEU A 330 -5.61 -28.43 -10.24
C LEU A 330 -4.22 -28.63 -9.62
N ILE A 331 -3.99 -28.08 -8.43
CA ILE A 331 -2.66 -27.97 -7.82
C ILE A 331 -2.68 -28.77 -6.52
N HIS A 332 -2.50 -30.09 -6.66
CA HIS A 332 -2.42 -30.99 -5.51
C HIS A 332 -1.21 -30.62 -4.62
N PRO A 333 -1.32 -30.63 -3.28
CA PRO A 333 -0.23 -30.21 -2.38
C PRO A 333 1.11 -30.93 -2.60
N THR A 334 1.10 -32.19 -3.07
CA THR A 334 2.32 -32.92 -3.47
C THR A 334 2.99 -32.35 -4.71
N MET A 335 2.22 -31.84 -5.68
CA MET A 335 2.74 -31.17 -6.86
C MET A 335 3.25 -29.77 -6.50
N GLU A 336 2.49 -29.03 -5.69
CA GLU A 336 2.88 -27.71 -5.18
C GLU A 336 4.20 -27.77 -4.41
N SER A 337 4.28 -28.62 -3.39
CA SER A 337 5.50 -28.80 -2.61
C SER A 337 6.67 -29.29 -3.46
N SER A 338 6.48 -30.22 -4.39
CA SER A 338 7.56 -30.67 -5.28
C SER A 338 8.06 -29.55 -6.21
N ILE A 339 7.17 -28.71 -6.73
CA ILE A 339 7.52 -27.58 -7.59
C ILE A 339 8.23 -26.46 -6.81
N PHE A 340 7.74 -26.08 -5.63
CA PHE A 340 8.22 -24.88 -4.94
C PHE A 340 9.29 -25.14 -3.87
N SER A 341 9.20 -26.22 -3.07
CA SER A 341 10.18 -26.46 -1.99
C SER A 341 11.59 -26.78 -2.48
N ASN A 342 11.72 -27.36 -3.69
CA ASN A 342 13.02 -27.64 -4.30
C ASN A 342 13.74 -26.39 -4.83
N LEU A 343 13.08 -25.23 -4.89
CA LEU A 343 13.63 -23.97 -5.40
C LEU A 343 14.32 -23.12 -4.31
N ASP A 344 14.30 -23.53 -3.04
CA ASP A 344 14.70 -22.67 -1.91
C ASP A 344 16.19 -22.71 -1.52
N ARG A 345 17.07 -23.21 -2.41
CA ARG A 345 18.53 -23.20 -2.16
C ARG A 345 19.16 -21.81 -2.38
N ASN A 346 18.99 -20.94 -1.38
CA ASN A 346 19.67 -19.67 -1.09
C ASN A 346 19.81 -18.63 -2.22
N GLU A 347 20.55 -18.93 -3.30
CA GLU A 347 20.65 -18.05 -4.48
C GLU A 347 19.43 -18.19 -5.40
N ALA A 348 18.74 -19.32 -5.32
CA ALA A 348 17.52 -19.58 -6.08
C ALA A 348 16.27 -18.86 -5.52
N VAL A 349 16.28 -18.30 -4.30
CA VAL A 349 15.08 -17.78 -3.61
C VAL A 349 14.43 -16.57 -4.32
N LEU A 350 15.22 -15.63 -4.84
CA LEU A 350 14.65 -14.52 -5.64
C LEU A 350 14.05 -15.03 -6.96
N ASN A 351 14.60 -16.11 -7.52
CA ASN A 351 14.08 -16.76 -8.71
C ASN A 351 12.87 -17.66 -8.39
N SER A 352 12.77 -18.24 -7.18
CA SER A 352 11.62 -19.01 -6.70
C SER A 352 10.42 -18.09 -6.50
N TRP A 353 10.59 -16.98 -5.77
CA TRP A 353 9.56 -15.97 -5.56
C TRP A 353 9.07 -15.34 -6.88
N ARG A 354 9.99 -15.02 -7.80
CA ARG A 354 9.63 -14.52 -9.14
C ARG A 354 8.88 -15.56 -9.96
N SER A 355 9.25 -16.84 -9.87
CA SER A 355 8.57 -17.93 -10.56
C SER A 355 7.17 -18.20 -9.98
N LEU A 356 7.03 -18.15 -8.65
CA LEU A 356 5.76 -18.28 -7.93
C LEU A 356 4.80 -17.13 -8.28
N SER A 357 5.31 -15.90 -8.31
CA SER A 357 4.54 -14.72 -8.74
C SER A 357 4.05 -14.85 -10.18
N ILE A 358 4.93 -15.19 -11.14
CA ILE A 358 4.56 -15.40 -12.55
C ILE A 358 3.56 -16.56 -12.72
N PHE A 359 3.69 -17.63 -11.92
CA PHE A 359 2.77 -18.75 -11.91
C PHE A 359 1.38 -18.34 -11.40
N TYR A 360 1.32 -17.66 -10.24
CA TYR A 360 0.07 -17.21 -9.64
C TYR A 360 -0.63 -16.14 -10.48
N GLU A 361 0.11 -15.16 -11.02
CA GLU A 361 -0.40 -14.18 -11.98
C GLU A 361 -1.00 -14.88 -13.21
N SER A 362 -0.29 -15.85 -13.79
CA SER A 362 -0.83 -16.58 -14.95
C SER A 362 -2.00 -17.50 -14.61
N PHE A 363 -2.10 -18.01 -13.37
CA PHE A 363 -3.27 -18.73 -12.88
C PHE A 363 -4.47 -17.78 -12.76
N VAL A 364 -4.31 -16.64 -12.11
CA VAL A 364 -5.37 -15.63 -11.92
C VAL A 364 -5.84 -15.06 -13.27
N CYS A 365 -4.93 -14.85 -14.24
CA CYS A 365 -5.30 -14.50 -15.61
C CYS A 365 -6.19 -15.58 -16.26
N MET A 366 -5.78 -16.85 -16.21
CA MET A 366 -6.55 -17.98 -16.75
C MET A 366 -7.93 -18.11 -16.08
N ALA A 367 -7.97 -18.05 -14.75
CA ALA A 367 -9.21 -18.08 -13.98
C ALA A 367 -10.13 -16.91 -14.34
N SER A 368 -9.60 -15.69 -14.44
CA SER A 368 -10.36 -14.51 -14.86
C SER A 368 -10.96 -14.67 -16.27
N SER A 369 -10.20 -15.18 -17.24
CA SER A 369 -10.71 -15.40 -18.60
C SER A 369 -11.81 -16.47 -18.66
N ILE A 370 -11.69 -17.56 -17.89
CA ILE A 370 -12.71 -18.63 -17.85
C ILE A 370 -13.95 -18.22 -17.06
N TRP A 371 -13.79 -17.42 -16.00
CA TRP A 371 -14.90 -16.80 -15.28
C TRP A 371 -15.67 -15.79 -16.17
N THR A 372 -14.94 -14.97 -16.93
CA THR A 372 -15.52 -14.05 -17.93
C THR A 372 -16.32 -14.83 -18.99
N LEU A 373 -15.74 -15.91 -19.53
CA LEU A 373 -16.41 -16.79 -20.49
C LEU A 373 -17.68 -17.44 -19.92
N HIS A 374 -17.69 -17.80 -18.63
CA HIS A 374 -18.84 -18.39 -17.94
C HIS A 374 -19.97 -17.39 -17.71
N LYS A 375 -19.69 -16.21 -17.14
CA LYS A 375 -20.72 -15.18 -16.96
C LYS A 375 -21.26 -14.68 -18.31
N LEU A 376 -20.45 -14.71 -19.37
CA LEU A 376 -20.91 -14.52 -20.75
C LEU A 376 -21.81 -15.67 -21.22
N ALA A 377 -21.46 -16.95 -21.00
CA ALA A 377 -22.27 -18.11 -21.37
C ALA A 377 -23.70 -18.05 -20.80
N PHE A 378 -23.82 -17.66 -19.53
CA PHE A 378 -25.10 -17.48 -18.82
C PHE A 378 -25.83 -16.18 -19.15
N SER A 379 -25.22 -15.27 -19.91
CA SER A 379 -25.89 -14.08 -20.44
C SER A 379 -26.70 -14.37 -21.72
N PHE A 380 -26.41 -15.45 -22.44
CA PHE A 380 -27.19 -15.86 -23.62
C PHE A 380 -28.55 -16.45 -23.25
N GLU A 381 -29.53 -16.27 -24.13
CA GLU A 381 -30.85 -16.90 -24.07
C GLU A 381 -31.11 -17.61 -25.42
N PRO A 382 -31.13 -18.96 -25.48
CA PRO A 382 -30.81 -19.90 -24.39
C PRO A 382 -29.33 -19.86 -23.99
N VAL A 383 -29.04 -20.24 -22.75
CA VAL A 383 -27.70 -20.36 -22.17
C VAL A 383 -26.80 -21.26 -23.03
N VAL A 384 -25.51 -20.91 -23.12
CA VAL A 384 -24.54 -21.69 -23.89
C VAL A 384 -24.24 -23.04 -23.21
N GLU A 385 -24.52 -24.12 -23.90
CA GLU A 385 -24.20 -25.49 -23.47
C GLU A 385 -22.70 -25.78 -23.66
N ILE A 386 -22.07 -26.48 -22.72
CA ILE A 386 -20.71 -27.03 -22.83
C ILE A 386 -20.79 -28.55 -23.07
N TYR A 387 -19.89 -29.09 -23.89
CA TYR A 387 -19.77 -30.54 -24.09
C TYR A 387 -18.32 -31.02 -24.17
N GLN A 388 -18.09 -32.28 -23.78
CA GLN A 388 -16.80 -32.96 -23.85
C GLN A 388 -16.96 -34.23 -24.70
N VAL A 389 -15.91 -34.61 -25.43
CA VAL A 389 -15.86 -35.85 -26.21
C VAL A 389 -15.15 -36.96 -25.41
N GLU A 390 -15.80 -38.11 -25.32
CA GLU A 390 -15.25 -39.30 -24.63
C GLU A 390 -14.13 -39.97 -25.43
N ARG A 391 -13.24 -40.65 -24.71
CA ARG A 391 -12.14 -41.45 -25.29
C ARG A 391 -12.70 -42.66 -26.05
N GLY A 392 -12.11 -42.95 -27.21
CA GLY A 392 -12.42 -44.14 -28.01
C GLY A 392 -13.58 -43.98 -29.00
N LEU A 393 -14.29 -42.85 -28.97
CA LEU A 393 -15.28 -42.47 -29.97
C LEU A 393 -14.63 -42.20 -31.34
N ASP A 394 -15.42 -42.39 -32.40
CA ASP A 394 -15.01 -42.07 -33.78
C ASP A 394 -14.94 -40.54 -33.96
N PHE A 395 -13.88 -40.04 -34.62
CA PHE A 395 -13.71 -38.62 -34.90
C PHE A 395 -14.80 -38.07 -35.86
N SER A 396 -15.35 -36.89 -35.54
CA SER A 396 -16.38 -36.22 -36.34
C SER A 396 -16.03 -34.75 -36.59
N MET A 397 -15.67 -34.44 -37.84
CA MET A 397 -15.32 -33.09 -38.31
C MET A 397 -16.43 -32.03 -38.18
N VAL A 398 -17.63 -32.40 -37.73
CA VAL A 398 -18.73 -31.46 -37.41
C VAL A 398 -18.59 -30.93 -35.98
N TYR A 399 -18.20 -31.78 -35.03
CA TYR A 399 -18.18 -31.47 -33.59
C TYR A 399 -16.77 -31.36 -33.00
N MET A 400 -15.72 -31.67 -33.77
CA MET A 400 -14.37 -31.90 -33.28
C MET A 400 -13.30 -31.27 -34.19
N GLU A 401 -12.35 -30.55 -33.59
CA GLU A 401 -11.12 -30.07 -34.24
C GLU A 401 -9.92 -30.92 -33.77
N ASP A 402 -9.09 -31.44 -34.67
CA ASP A 402 -7.83 -32.11 -34.31
C ASP A 402 -6.74 -31.08 -33.97
N VAL A 403 -6.25 -31.09 -32.73
CA VAL A 403 -5.16 -30.18 -32.29
C VAL A 403 -3.84 -30.40 -33.03
N THR A 404 -3.65 -31.55 -33.68
CA THR A 404 -2.45 -31.84 -34.49
C THR A 404 -2.59 -31.40 -35.95
N LYS A 405 -3.78 -30.91 -36.35
CA LYS A 405 -4.15 -30.38 -37.67
C LYS A 405 -3.79 -31.31 -38.85
N ARG A 406 -3.99 -32.62 -38.65
CA ARG A 406 -3.80 -33.69 -39.63
C ARG A 406 -5.04 -33.88 -40.48
N TYR A 407 -5.16 -33.09 -41.54
CA TYR A 407 -6.28 -33.19 -42.49
C TYR A 407 -6.23 -34.43 -43.42
N ASN A 408 -5.10 -35.14 -43.46
CA ASN A 408 -4.89 -36.30 -44.34
C ASN A 408 -5.18 -37.63 -43.61
N PHE A 409 -6.44 -38.07 -43.62
CA PHE A 409 -6.84 -39.38 -43.09
C PHE A 409 -6.83 -40.46 -44.19
N PRO A 410 -6.04 -41.55 -44.07
CA PRO A 410 -6.09 -42.66 -45.02
C PRO A 410 -7.44 -43.38 -44.93
N GLY A 411 -8.24 -43.29 -46.00
CA GLY A 411 -9.69 -43.50 -45.98
C GLY A 411 -10.23 -44.94 -45.81
N LYS A 412 -9.69 -45.72 -44.85
CA LYS A 412 -10.20 -47.06 -44.49
C LYS A 412 -10.29 -47.34 -42.98
N THR A 413 -9.57 -46.59 -42.14
CA THR A 413 -9.64 -46.71 -40.67
C THR A 413 -10.29 -45.46 -40.07
N LYS A 414 -11.36 -45.65 -39.28
CA LYS A 414 -11.92 -44.56 -38.47
C LYS A 414 -10.90 -44.18 -37.39
N VAL A 415 -10.42 -42.94 -37.41
CA VAL A 415 -9.54 -42.43 -36.37
C VAL A 415 -10.34 -42.16 -35.11
N LYS A 416 -9.80 -42.57 -33.95
CA LYS A 416 -10.47 -42.49 -32.65
C LYS A 416 -9.92 -41.35 -31.81
N VAL A 417 -10.79 -40.74 -31.02
CA VAL A 417 -10.42 -39.72 -30.04
C VAL A 417 -9.61 -40.36 -28.91
N GLY A 418 -8.40 -39.87 -28.68
CA GLY A 418 -7.59 -40.23 -27.50
C GLY A 418 -8.11 -39.53 -26.25
N PHE A 419 -8.30 -38.21 -26.33
CA PHE A 419 -8.92 -37.39 -25.28
C PHE A 419 -9.37 -36.03 -25.83
N THR A 420 -10.31 -35.38 -25.13
CA THR A 420 -10.61 -33.95 -25.33
C THR A 420 -9.48 -33.10 -24.74
N VAL A 421 -9.05 -32.06 -25.46
CA VAL A 421 -8.06 -31.05 -25.03
C VAL A 421 -8.74 -29.75 -24.60
N VAL A 422 -9.79 -29.34 -25.30
CA VAL A 422 -10.67 -28.22 -24.94
C VAL A 422 -12.13 -28.62 -25.17
N PRO A 423 -13.04 -28.41 -24.20
CA PRO A 423 -14.47 -28.61 -24.41
C PRO A 423 -15.02 -27.87 -25.63
N GLY A 424 -16.05 -28.44 -26.24
CA GLY A 424 -16.84 -27.77 -27.27
C GLY A 424 -18.03 -27.04 -26.64
N PHE A 425 -18.69 -26.18 -27.41
CA PHE A 425 -19.83 -25.38 -26.96
C PHE A 425 -20.96 -25.35 -27.98
N LYS A 426 -22.20 -25.22 -27.53
CA LYS A 426 -23.40 -25.13 -28.37
C LYS A 426 -24.21 -23.89 -28.00
N ILE A 427 -24.36 -22.99 -28.96
CA ILE A 427 -25.07 -21.71 -28.84
C ILE A 427 -26.32 -21.81 -29.71
N GLY A 428 -27.43 -22.26 -29.12
CA GLY A 428 -28.66 -22.60 -29.84
C GLY A 428 -28.41 -23.70 -30.87
N MET A 429 -28.38 -23.33 -32.16
CA MET A 429 -28.08 -24.25 -33.28
C MET A 429 -26.60 -24.23 -33.73
N THR A 430 -25.78 -23.31 -33.23
CA THR A 430 -24.37 -23.19 -33.66
C THR A 430 -23.47 -24.00 -32.75
N VAL A 431 -22.62 -24.86 -33.34
CA VAL A 431 -21.62 -25.66 -32.64
C VAL A 431 -20.25 -25.02 -32.79
N ILE A 432 -19.58 -24.79 -31.66
CA ILE A 432 -18.14 -24.54 -31.58
C ILE A 432 -17.47 -25.85 -31.21
N GLN A 433 -16.51 -26.27 -32.03
CA GLN A 433 -15.95 -27.61 -31.97
C GLN A 433 -15.10 -27.85 -30.72
N SER A 434 -15.19 -29.06 -30.17
CA SER A 434 -14.28 -29.50 -29.11
C SER A 434 -12.92 -29.82 -29.73
N GLN A 435 -11.86 -29.26 -29.17
CA GLN A 435 -10.50 -29.58 -29.61
C GLN A 435 -10.10 -30.93 -29.01
N VAL A 436 -9.77 -31.91 -29.85
CA VAL A 436 -9.46 -33.28 -29.45
C VAL A 436 -8.05 -33.68 -29.90
N TYR A 437 -7.43 -34.58 -29.14
CA TYR A 437 -6.21 -35.27 -29.54
C TYR A 437 -6.58 -36.66 -30.10
N LEU A 438 -6.08 -36.98 -31.30
CA LEU A 438 -6.41 -38.22 -32.00
C LEU A 438 -5.39 -39.34 -31.75
N GLY A 439 -5.88 -40.53 -31.41
CA GLY A 439 -5.05 -41.71 -31.12
C GLY A 439 -4.86 -42.63 -32.33
N GLY A 440 -3.78 -43.42 -32.31
CA GLY A 440 -3.59 -44.53 -33.26
C GLY A 440 -3.06 -44.14 -34.65
N SER A 441 -2.43 -42.97 -34.80
CA SER A 441 -1.69 -42.60 -36.03
C SER A 441 -0.24 -42.24 -35.72
N LYS A 442 0.63 -43.26 -35.63
CA LYS A 442 2.07 -43.04 -35.71
C LYS A 442 2.41 -42.40 -37.06
N CYS A 443 3.31 -41.42 -37.07
CA CYS A 443 4.01 -41.09 -38.30
C CYS A 443 5.02 -42.20 -38.57
N GLU A 444 4.97 -42.77 -39.77
CA GLU A 444 6.20 -43.06 -40.49
C GLU A 444 6.68 -41.69 -41.00
N ASP A 445 7.94 -41.34 -40.72
CA ASP A 445 8.56 -40.03 -41.03
C ASP A 445 9.11 -39.99 -42.48
#